data_AF-A0AAP5MRB1-F1
#
_entry.id   AF-A0AAP5MRB1-F1
#
_cell.length_a   1.000
_cell.length_b   1.000
_cell.length_c   1.000
_cell.angle_alpha   90.00
_cell.angle_beta   90.00
_cell.angle_gamma   90.00
#
_symmetry.space_group_name_H-M   'P 1'
#
loop_
_entity.id
_entity.type
_entity.pdbx_description
1 polymer ?
#
loop_
_entity_poly.entity_id
_entity_poly.type
_entity_poly.pdbx_seq_one_letter_code
_entity_poly.pdbx_strand_id
1 'polypeptide(L)'
;PEPEPSNGNSTEDVSTKSNTSNSNGNEEIKQENELDPDKKVEDPEKTLELRNVSDLELYSLSNGTYKQHISLEQVPSNPNSYFVKVKSSSFKDVYLPVASISEERKNDKILYKITAKVEKLQQEIESRYKDNFTFYLAKKGTEETTNFTSFSNLVKAINQNLSGTYHLGASLNANEVELSTDDKSYIKGTFTGQLIGEKDGKHYAIYNLKKPLFENLSGATVEKLSLKNVAISGKNDIGSLANEATNGTKIKQVHVDGVLAGERGVGGLLAKADQSSIAESSFKGRIVNTYETTDSYNIGGLVGHLTGKNASIAKSKATVTISSNTNRSDQTVGGLAGLVDRDAQIQDSYAEGDINNVKHFGRVAGVAGNLWDRTSGDVRHAGSLTNVLSDVNVTNGNAITGYHYTGMKVANTFSSKANRVFNVTLEKNEVVSKESFEERGTMLDASQIASKKA
;
A
#
# COMPACT_ATOMS: atom_id res chain seq x y z
N PRO A 1 -24.64 6.29 -58.67
CA PRO A 1 -24.13 6.06 -60.04
C PRO A 1 -22.91 5.15 -59.99
N GLU A 2 -23.16 3.87 -60.23
CA GLU A 2 -22.17 2.87 -60.66
C GLU A 2 -21.38 3.39 -61.89
N PRO A 3 -20.14 2.90 -62.12
CA PRO A 3 -20.04 1.66 -62.90
C PRO A 3 -18.86 0.72 -62.56
N GLU A 4 -19.13 -0.59 -62.64
CA GLU A 4 -18.25 -1.62 -63.26
C GLU A 4 -18.53 -1.68 -64.79
N PRO A 5 -17.94 -2.56 -65.65
CA PRO A 5 -16.76 -3.45 -65.61
C PRO A 5 -15.93 -3.46 -66.95
N SER A 6 -14.88 -4.30 -67.08
CA SER A 6 -14.59 -5.14 -68.29
C SER A 6 -13.40 -6.09 -68.02
N ASN A 7 -13.53 -7.42 -68.01
CA ASN A 7 -13.68 -8.41 -69.11
C ASN A 7 -12.46 -8.63 -70.03
N GLY A 8 -12.10 -9.92 -70.21
CA GLY A 8 -11.41 -10.48 -71.39
C GLY A 8 -10.37 -11.56 -71.05
N ASN A 9 -10.72 -12.86 -71.07
CA ASN A 9 -10.59 -13.85 -72.18
C ASN A 9 -9.16 -14.44 -72.32
N SER A 10 -8.90 -15.72 -72.64
CA SER A 10 -9.70 -16.79 -73.26
C SER A 10 -8.89 -18.11 -73.37
N THR A 11 -9.62 -19.25 -73.46
CA THR A 11 -9.42 -20.47 -74.30
C THR A 11 -8.15 -21.34 -74.12
N GLU A 12 -8.14 -22.68 -74.25
CA GLU A 12 -8.91 -23.58 -75.13
C GLU A 12 -8.79 -25.06 -74.69
N ASP A 13 -9.70 -25.88 -75.23
CA ASP A 13 -9.94 -27.33 -75.11
C ASP A 13 -8.79 -28.27 -75.58
N VAL A 14 -8.79 -29.53 -75.13
CA VAL A 14 -8.93 -30.76 -75.98
C VAL A 14 -9.01 -32.03 -75.09
N SER A 15 -9.98 -32.88 -75.43
CA SER A 15 -10.32 -34.16 -74.78
C SER A 15 -9.47 -35.35 -75.24
N THR A 16 -9.38 -36.41 -74.42
CA THR A 16 -9.57 -37.81 -74.87
C THR A 16 -10.05 -38.71 -73.72
N LYS A 17 -11.09 -39.50 -74.00
CA LYS A 17 -11.70 -40.56 -73.15
C LYS A 17 -10.95 -41.89 -73.29
N SER A 18 -10.97 -42.75 -72.26
CA SER A 18 -11.52 -44.12 -72.37
C SER A 18 -11.60 -44.87 -71.03
N ASN A 19 -12.82 -45.37 -70.78
CA ASN A 19 -13.38 -46.34 -69.83
C ASN A 19 -12.50 -47.43 -69.19
N THR A 20 -12.84 -47.77 -67.93
CA THR A 20 -13.29 -49.10 -67.39
C THR A 20 -13.32 -48.95 -65.85
N SER A 21 -14.21 -49.50 -65.01
CA SER A 21 -15.45 -50.27 -65.11
C SER A 21 -16.13 -50.24 -63.73
N ASN A 22 -17.43 -50.53 -63.73
CA ASN A 22 -18.30 -51.03 -62.66
C ASN A 22 -19.04 -50.05 -61.73
N SER A 23 -20.35 -50.03 -62.01
CA SER A 23 -21.47 -49.54 -61.23
C SER A 23 -21.77 -50.42 -60.01
N ASN A 24 -22.44 -49.79 -59.04
CA ASN A 24 -23.59 -50.23 -58.23
C ASN A 24 -23.49 -49.37 -56.96
N GLY A 25 -24.36 -48.41 -56.72
CA GLY A 25 -25.80 -48.56 -56.50
C GLY A 25 -26.04 -48.03 -55.09
N ASN A 26 -26.88 -47.00 -54.96
CA ASN A 26 -27.29 -46.43 -53.69
C ASN A 26 -27.85 -47.52 -52.77
N GLU A 27 -27.32 -47.65 -51.56
CA GLU A 27 -28.03 -48.18 -50.41
C GLU A 27 -27.48 -47.50 -49.14
N GLU A 28 -28.38 -46.86 -48.39
CA GLU A 28 -28.13 -46.37 -47.05
C GLU A 28 -27.60 -47.50 -46.18
N ILE A 29 -26.34 -47.43 -45.77
CA ILE A 29 -25.84 -48.28 -44.69
C ILE A 29 -25.72 -47.39 -43.46
N LYS A 30 -26.76 -47.46 -42.62
CA LYS A 30 -26.67 -47.17 -41.19
C LYS A 30 -25.49 -47.96 -40.64
N GLN A 31 -24.38 -47.29 -40.35
CA GLN A 31 -23.46 -47.78 -39.32
C GLN A 31 -24.12 -47.45 -37.98
N GLU A 32 -24.88 -48.43 -37.49
CA GLU A 32 -25.10 -48.61 -36.06
C GLU A 32 -23.72 -48.63 -35.40
N ASN A 33 -23.37 -47.54 -34.72
CA ASN A 33 -22.52 -47.69 -33.55
C ASN A 33 -23.36 -48.49 -32.56
N GLU A 34 -23.11 -49.80 -32.46
CA GLU A 34 -23.48 -50.60 -31.30
C GLU A 34 -22.96 -49.88 -30.06
N LEU A 35 -23.84 -49.08 -29.45
CA LEU A 35 -23.73 -48.70 -28.06
C LEU A 35 -23.87 -50.00 -27.28
N ASP A 36 -22.73 -50.54 -26.87
CA ASP A 36 -22.64 -51.59 -25.85
C ASP A 36 -23.62 -51.22 -24.71
N PRO A 37 -24.77 -51.92 -24.58
CA PRO A 37 -25.85 -51.49 -23.69
C PRO A 37 -25.49 -51.67 -22.21
N ASP A 38 -24.31 -52.21 -21.90
CA ASP A 38 -23.78 -52.38 -20.55
C ASP A 38 -22.66 -51.39 -20.18
N LYS A 39 -22.25 -50.46 -21.06
CA LYS A 39 -21.52 -49.28 -20.59
C LYS A 39 -22.49 -48.33 -19.93
N LYS A 40 -22.77 -48.59 -18.63
CA LYS A 40 -23.18 -47.52 -17.71
C LYS A 40 -22.21 -46.36 -17.93
N VAL A 41 -22.69 -45.28 -18.53
CA VAL A 41 -22.06 -43.97 -18.41
C VAL A 41 -22.12 -43.70 -16.91
N GLU A 42 -21.03 -43.98 -16.20
CA GLU A 42 -20.91 -43.58 -14.80
C GLU A 42 -21.07 -42.06 -14.81
N ASP A 43 -22.15 -41.60 -14.17
CA ASP A 43 -22.30 -40.18 -13.88
C ASP A 43 -21.00 -39.73 -13.20
N PRO A 44 -20.34 -38.68 -13.70
CA PRO A 44 -19.07 -38.24 -13.13
C PRO A 44 -19.27 -38.00 -11.64
N GLU A 45 -18.41 -38.63 -10.83
CA GLU A 45 -18.52 -38.55 -9.38
C GLU A 45 -18.50 -37.08 -8.95
N LYS A 46 -19.42 -36.68 -8.06
CA LYS A 46 -19.47 -35.31 -7.56
C LYS A 46 -18.24 -35.00 -6.72
N THR A 47 -17.42 -34.06 -7.17
CA THR A 47 -16.23 -33.61 -6.46
C THR A 47 -16.37 -32.17 -5.97
N LEU A 48 -15.50 -31.79 -5.03
CA LEU A 48 -15.34 -30.42 -4.54
C LEU A 48 -14.20 -29.76 -5.30
N GLU A 49 -14.45 -28.59 -5.85
CA GLU A 49 -13.45 -27.79 -6.56
C GLU A 49 -13.45 -26.36 -6.03
N LEU A 50 -12.26 -25.80 -5.78
CA LEU A 50 -12.10 -24.40 -5.39
C LEU A 50 -11.73 -23.57 -6.61
N ARG A 51 -12.73 -22.88 -7.18
CA ARG A 51 -12.57 -21.97 -8.34
C ARG A 51 -12.35 -20.52 -7.90
N ASN A 52 -11.89 -19.66 -8.81
CA ASN A 52 -11.71 -18.22 -8.54
C ASN A 52 -10.87 -17.95 -7.28
N VAL A 53 -9.84 -18.77 -7.03
CA VAL A 53 -8.91 -18.59 -5.92
C VAL A 53 -8.10 -17.32 -6.18
N SER A 54 -8.17 -16.36 -5.25
CA SER A 54 -7.47 -15.08 -5.36
C SER A 54 -6.13 -15.08 -4.61
N ASP A 55 -6.01 -15.85 -3.54
CA ASP A 55 -4.80 -15.90 -2.69
C ASP A 55 -4.74 -17.20 -1.87
N LEU A 56 -3.52 -17.63 -1.54
CA LEU A 56 -3.24 -18.86 -0.81
C LEU A 56 -2.21 -18.59 0.29
N GLU A 57 -2.59 -18.90 1.53
CA GLU A 57 -1.74 -18.66 2.69
C GLU A 57 -1.53 -19.95 3.48
N LEU A 58 -0.28 -20.25 3.84
CA LEU A 58 0.04 -21.33 4.76
C LEU A 58 0.08 -20.80 6.18
N TYR A 59 -0.59 -21.48 7.11
CA TYR A 59 -0.55 -21.19 8.53
C TYR A 59 -0.15 -22.42 9.33
N SER A 60 0.46 -22.19 10.49
CA SER A 60 0.61 -23.20 11.55
C SER A 60 -0.08 -22.74 12.82
N LEU A 61 -0.58 -23.69 13.61
CA LEU A 61 -1.00 -23.43 14.99
C LEU A 61 0.10 -23.89 15.94
N SER A 62 0.73 -22.94 16.65
CA SER A 62 1.75 -23.22 17.67
C SER A 62 1.41 -22.47 18.95
N ASN A 63 1.35 -23.18 20.08
CA ASN A 63 1.01 -22.61 21.40
C ASN A 63 -0.30 -21.79 21.40
N GLY A 64 -1.32 -22.24 20.67
CA GLY A 64 -2.61 -21.56 20.57
C GLY A 64 -2.62 -20.31 19.67
N THR A 65 -1.48 -19.94 19.07
CA THR A 65 -1.35 -18.78 18.18
C THR A 65 -1.19 -19.23 16.73
N TYR A 66 -1.95 -18.61 15.83
CA TYR A 66 -1.83 -18.81 14.40
C TYR A 66 -0.65 -18.01 13.84
N LYS A 67 0.25 -18.68 13.13
CA LYS A 67 1.40 -18.08 12.48
C LYS A 67 1.33 -18.29 10.97
N GLN A 68 1.39 -17.20 10.21
CA GLN A 68 1.47 -17.26 8.75
C GLN A 68 2.90 -17.59 8.31
N HIS A 69 3.04 -18.46 7.31
CA HIS A 69 4.31 -18.83 6.69
C HIS A 69 4.36 -18.32 5.25
N ILE A 70 5.19 -17.31 5.01
CA ILE A 70 5.43 -16.72 3.67
C ILE A 70 6.52 -17.51 2.91
N SER A 71 7.41 -18.15 3.66
CA SER A 71 8.41 -19.10 3.19
C SER A 71 8.66 -20.13 4.29
N LEU A 72 9.28 -21.25 3.93
CA LEU A 72 9.72 -22.25 4.91
C LEU A 72 11.24 -22.35 4.90
N GLU A 73 11.83 -22.60 6.06
CA GLU A 73 13.27 -22.88 6.19
C GLU A 73 13.60 -24.31 5.79
N GLN A 74 12.76 -25.25 6.25
CA GLN A 74 12.86 -26.68 6.00
C GLN A 74 11.45 -27.30 5.96
N VAL A 75 11.36 -28.54 5.48
CA VAL A 75 10.13 -29.33 5.58
C VAL A 75 9.79 -29.55 7.07
N PRO A 76 8.60 -29.15 7.54
CA PRO A 76 8.24 -29.33 8.95
C PRO A 76 8.03 -30.82 9.28
N SER A 77 8.41 -31.21 10.50
CA SER A 77 8.29 -32.60 10.97
C SER A 77 6.84 -33.06 11.13
N ASN A 78 5.91 -32.15 11.42
CA ASN A 78 4.49 -32.44 11.59
C ASN A 78 3.61 -31.56 10.67
N PRO A 79 3.26 -32.02 9.46
CA PRO A 79 2.40 -31.27 8.54
C PRO A 79 0.97 -31.07 9.08
N ASN A 80 0.50 -31.93 9.99
CA ASN A 80 -0.86 -31.82 10.56
C ASN A 80 -1.04 -30.59 11.45
N SER A 81 0.05 -29.93 11.85
CA SER A 81 0.01 -28.64 12.56
C SER A 81 -0.23 -27.44 11.62
N TYR A 82 -0.31 -27.70 10.31
CA TYR A 82 -0.49 -26.68 9.28
C TYR A 82 -1.86 -26.79 8.59
N PHE A 83 -2.34 -25.65 8.12
CA PHE A 83 -3.52 -25.56 7.26
C PHE A 83 -3.31 -24.47 6.21
N VAL A 84 -4.02 -24.63 5.09
CA VAL A 84 -4.06 -23.68 3.99
C VAL A 84 -5.32 -22.83 4.15
N LYS A 85 -5.15 -21.52 4.13
CA LYS A 85 -6.26 -20.58 3.99
C LYS A 85 -6.37 -20.18 2.52
N VAL A 86 -7.49 -20.55 1.90
CA VAL A 86 -7.83 -20.25 0.51
C VAL A 86 -8.78 -19.07 0.49
N LYS A 87 -8.36 -17.96 -0.11
CA LYS A 87 -9.21 -16.78 -0.30
C LYS A 87 -9.80 -16.77 -1.71
N SER A 88 -11.01 -16.25 -1.84
CA SER A 88 -11.68 -16.02 -3.13
C SER A 88 -12.49 -14.73 -3.08
N SER A 89 -12.66 -14.11 -4.24
CA SER A 89 -13.65 -13.04 -4.42
C SER A 89 -15.09 -13.57 -4.54
N SER A 90 -15.26 -14.87 -4.80
CA SER A 90 -16.56 -15.49 -5.10
C SER A 90 -17.15 -16.25 -3.91
N PHE A 91 -16.36 -16.55 -2.89
CA PHE A 91 -16.81 -17.27 -1.69
C PHE A 91 -15.99 -16.89 -0.45
N LYS A 92 -16.47 -17.27 0.72
CA LYS A 92 -15.79 -17.04 2.00
C LYS A 92 -14.53 -17.89 2.12
N ASP A 93 -13.53 -17.38 2.82
CA ASP A 93 -12.28 -18.08 3.11
C ASP A 93 -12.51 -19.54 3.52
N VAL A 94 -11.80 -20.46 2.86
CA VAL A 94 -11.84 -21.90 3.12
C VAL A 94 -10.54 -22.32 3.79
N TYR A 95 -10.64 -23.17 4.82
CA TYR A 95 -9.50 -23.67 5.57
C TYR A 95 -9.34 -25.17 5.28
N LEU A 96 -8.20 -25.55 4.70
CA LEU A 96 -7.91 -26.93 4.34
C LEU A 96 -6.75 -27.48 5.16
N PRO A 97 -6.86 -28.66 5.79
CA PRO A 97 -5.73 -29.28 6.48
C PRO A 97 -4.64 -29.68 5.49
N VAL A 98 -3.38 -29.47 5.87
CA VAL A 98 -2.23 -29.89 5.08
C VAL A 98 -1.99 -31.38 5.31
N ALA A 99 -1.92 -32.14 4.21
CA ALA A 99 -1.57 -33.56 4.23
C ALA A 99 -0.07 -33.78 4.12
N SER A 100 0.62 -33.00 3.27
CA SER A 100 2.06 -33.11 3.11
C SER A 100 2.70 -31.79 2.68
N ILE A 101 3.96 -31.63 3.04
CA ILE A 101 4.86 -30.59 2.55
C ILE A 101 6.13 -31.30 2.08
N SER A 102 6.57 -31.04 0.85
CA SER A 102 7.75 -31.67 0.27
C SER A 102 8.56 -30.68 -0.55
N GLU A 103 9.88 -30.89 -0.65
CA GLU A 103 10.70 -30.15 -1.60
C GLU A 103 10.44 -30.64 -3.03
N GLU A 104 10.30 -29.70 -3.96
CA GLU A 104 10.18 -29.98 -5.40
C GLU A 104 11.02 -28.98 -6.19
N ARG A 105 11.74 -29.46 -7.21
CA ARG A 105 12.50 -28.60 -8.12
C ARG A 105 11.62 -28.19 -9.30
N LYS A 106 11.43 -26.89 -9.48
CA LYS A 106 10.66 -26.31 -10.59
C LYS A 106 11.41 -25.11 -11.17
N ASN A 107 11.65 -25.11 -12.48
CA ASN A 107 12.34 -24.03 -13.21
C ASN A 107 13.69 -23.64 -12.53
N ASP A 108 14.52 -24.64 -12.23
CA ASP A 108 15.82 -24.50 -11.54
C ASP A 108 15.77 -23.87 -10.13
N LYS A 109 14.57 -23.76 -9.54
CA LYS A 109 14.38 -23.34 -8.14
C LYS A 109 13.85 -24.50 -7.30
N ILE A 110 14.37 -24.62 -6.08
CA ILE A 110 13.82 -25.54 -5.08
C ILE A 110 12.72 -24.80 -4.34
N LEU A 111 11.49 -25.33 -4.43
CA LEU A 111 10.30 -24.80 -3.78
C LEU A 111 9.73 -25.86 -2.82
N TYR A 112 8.93 -25.44 -1.86
CA TYR A 112 8.12 -26.36 -1.07
C TYR A 112 6.75 -26.50 -1.70
N LYS A 113 6.37 -27.71 -2.08
CA LYS A 113 5.03 -28.06 -2.49
C LYS A 113 4.20 -28.42 -1.27
N ILE A 114 3.08 -27.74 -1.13
CA ILE A 114 2.10 -27.95 -0.07
C ILE A 114 0.92 -28.69 -0.70
N THR A 115 0.54 -29.82 -0.12
CA THR A 115 -0.62 -30.60 -0.55
C THR A 115 -1.66 -30.59 0.56
N ALA A 116 -2.80 -29.95 0.30
CA ALA A 116 -3.96 -29.94 1.17
C ALA A 116 -4.97 -31.00 0.73
N LYS A 117 -5.54 -31.74 1.69
CA LYS A 117 -6.42 -32.88 1.40
C LYS A 117 -7.69 -32.80 2.23
N VAL A 118 -8.83 -32.85 1.57
CA VAL A 118 -10.13 -33.22 2.15
C VAL A 118 -10.82 -34.17 1.19
N GLU A 119 -11.88 -34.81 1.67
CA GLU A 119 -12.65 -35.77 0.87
C GLU A 119 -13.15 -35.15 -0.43
N LYS A 120 -12.94 -35.84 -1.56
CA LYS A 120 -13.36 -35.44 -2.91
C LYS A 120 -12.86 -34.08 -3.40
N LEU A 121 -11.81 -33.51 -2.80
CA LEU A 121 -11.21 -32.26 -3.27
C LEU A 121 -10.36 -32.50 -4.52
N GLN A 122 -10.67 -31.77 -5.58
CA GLN A 122 -9.90 -31.73 -6.82
C GLN A 122 -9.46 -30.31 -7.16
N GLN A 123 -8.33 -30.23 -7.86
CA GLN A 123 -7.78 -29.00 -8.41
C GLN A 123 -7.58 -29.16 -9.92
N GLU A 124 -8.03 -28.18 -10.69
CA GLU A 124 -7.68 -28.08 -12.11
C GLU A 124 -6.26 -27.53 -12.24
N ILE A 125 -5.36 -28.31 -12.85
CA ILE A 125 -4.00 -27.90 -13.20
C ILE A 125 -3.75 -28.27 -14.66
N GLU A 126 -3.41 -27.29 -15.49
CA GLU A 126 -3.13 -27.49 -16.93
C GLU A 126 -4.27 -28.24 -17.65
N SER A 127 -5.52 -27.81 -17.40
CA SER A 127 -6.76 -28.37 -17.97
C SER A 127 -7.00 -29.84 -17.64
N ARG A 128 -6.43 -30.33 -16.52
CA ARG A 128 -6.68 -31.67 -15.99
C ARG A 128 -7.02 -31.60 -14.51
N TYR A 129 -8.00 -32.39 -14.09
CA TYR A 129 -8.31 -32.57 -12.68
C TYR A 129 -7.28 -33.48 -12.02
N LYS A 130 -6.74 -33.01 -10.90
CA LYS A 130 -5.88 -33.79 -10.01
C LYS A 130 -6.49 -33.82 -8.62
N ASP A 131 -6.33 -34.95 -7.94
CA ASP A 131 -6.73 -35.09 -6.54
C ASP A 131 -5.87 -34.20 -5.64
N ASN A 132 -6.49 -33.68 -4.59
CA ASN A 132 -5.93 -32.74 -3.62
C ASN A 132 -5.69 -31.35 -4.22
N PHE A 133 -5.42 -30.40 -3.33
CA PHE A 133 -5.11 -29.04 -3.72
C PHE A 133 -3.65 -28.73 -3.40
N THR A 134 -2.91 -28.31 -4.41
CA THR A 134 -1.47 -28.07 -4.33
C THR A 134 -1.09 -26.64 -4.68
N PHE A 135 -0.09 -26.11 -3.96
CA PHE A 135 0.56 -24.87 -4.30
C PHE A 135 2.01 -24.87 -3.80
N TYR A 136 2.78 -23.84 -4.17
CA TYR A 136 4.21 -23.76 -3.91
C TYR A 136 4.55 -22.55 -3.05
N LEU A 137 5.43 -22.73 -2.07
CA LEU A 137 6.10 -21.66 -1.33
C LEU A 137 7.59 -21.63 -1.66
N ALA A 138 8.17 -20.44 -1.62
CA ALA A 138 9.61 -20.28 -1.77
C ALA A 138 10.35 -20.83 -0.54
N LYS A 139 11.57 -21.30 -0.78
CA LYS A 139 12.53 -21.56 0.29
C LYS A 139 13.01 -20.23 0.83
N LYS A 140 13.09 -20.11 2.15
CA LYS A 140 13.63 -18.92 2.79
C LYS A 140 15.10 -18.76 2.38
N GLY A 141 15.48 -17.59 1.88
CA GLY A 141 16.86 -17.29 1.54
C GLY A 141 17.76 -17.50 2.77
N THR A 142 18.86 -18.22 2.62
CA THR A 142 19.88 -18.38 3.67
C THR A 142 21.01 -17.40 3.40
N GLU A 143 21.42 -16.62 4.41
CA GLU A 143 22.60 -15.74 4.35
C GLU A 143 22.50 -14.56 3.36
N GLU A 144 21.36 -13.87 3.37
CA GLU A 144 21.20 -12.60 2.64
C GLU A 144 21.97 -11.49 3.35
N THR A 145 22.95 -10.89 2.68
CA THR A 145 23.78 -9.81 3.24
C THR A 145 23.45 -8.44 2.65
N THR A 146 23.18 -8.39 1.34
CA THR A 146 22.91 -7.12 0.62
C THR A 146 21.55 -7.10 -0.04
N ASN A 147 21.14 -8.19 -0.69
CA ASN A 147 19.88 -8.27 -1.43
C ASN A 147 18.92 -9.22 -0.71
N PHE A 148 17.82 -8.69 -0.21
CA PHE A 148 16.92 -9.41 0.68
C PHE A 148 15.65 -9.85 -0.05
N THR A 149 15.32 -11.13 0.07
CA THR A 149 14.05 -11.71 -0.40
C THR A 149 13.17 -12.19 0.75
N SER A 150 13.68 -12.14 2.00
CA SER A 150 12.93 -12.37 3.23
C SER A 150 12.94 -11.13 4.12
N PHE A 151 11.75 -10.75 4.62
CA PHE A 151 11.65 -9.65 5.59
C PHE A 151 12.37 -9.97 6.89
N SER A 152 12.25 -11.21 7.37
CA SER A 152 12.91 -11.58 8.62
C SER A 152 14.44 -11.55 8.53
N ASN A 153 15.02 -11.87 7.37
CA ASN A 153 16.46 -11.74 7.15
C ASN A 153 16.88 -10.28 7.08
N LEU A 154 16.12 -9.43 6.37
CA LEU A 154 16.38 -7.99 6.30
C LEU A 154 16.43 -7.38 7.70
N VAL A 155 15.39 -7.63 8.52
CA VAL A 155 15.31 -7.11 9.89
C VAL A 155 16.46 -7.60 10.74
N LYS A 156 16.82 -8.89 10.66
CA LYS A 156 17.99 -9.44 11.37
C LYS A 156 19.29 -8.74 10.96
N ALA A 157 19.53 -8.61 9.66
CA ALA A 157 20.77 -8.06 9.14
C ALA A 157 20.92 -6.56 9.46
N ILE A 158 19.84 -5.77 9.41
CA ILE A 158 19.88 -4.36 9.79
C ILE A 158 20.09 -4.20 11.29
N ASN A 159 19.40 -4.99 12.13
CA ASN A 159 19.58 -4.93 13.58
C ASN A 159 20.99 -5.35 14.03
N GLN A 160 21.72 -6.12 13.22
CA GLN A 160 23.13 -6.45 13.45
C GLN A 160 24.09 -5.35 12.98
N ASN A 161 23.71 -4.55 11.98
CA ASN A 161 24.54 -3.49 11.43
C ASN A 161 23.71 -2.28 10.96
N LEU A 162 23.46 -1.32 11.86
CA LEU A 162 22.59 -0.17 11.59
C LEU A 162 23.14 0.84 10.57
N SER A 163 24.40 0.71 10.13
CA SER A 163 25.04 1.60 9.16
C SER A 163 25.25 0.96 7.77
N GLY A 164 24.78 -0.28 7.57
CA GLY A 164 24.93 -1.01 6.31
C GLY A 164 24.12 -0.43 5.14
N THR A 165 24.32 -1.00 3.96
CA THR A 165 23.53 -0.71 2.75
C THR A 165 22.75 -1.95 2.33
N TYR A 166 21.44 -1.80 2.18
CA TYR A 166 20.48 -2.90 2.05
C TYR A 166 19.58 -2.66 0.83
N HIS A 167 19.37 -3.70 0.03
CA HIS A 167 18.50 -3.68 -1.15
C HIS A 167 17.39 -4.71 -1.00
N LEU A 168 16.20 -4.35 -1.45
CA LEU A 168 15.14 -5.33 -1.68
C LEU A 168 15.43 -6.10 -2.98
N GLY A 169 15.49 -7.43 -2.90
CA GLY A 169 15.58 -8.33 -4.06
C GLY A 169 14.23 -8.93 -4.47
N ALA A 170 13.21 -8.79 -3.64
CA ALA A 170 11.83 -9.17 -3.89
C ALA A 170 10.90 -8.29 -3.04
N SER A 171 9.59 -8.34 -3.33
CA SER A 171 8.62 -7.80 -2.38
C SER A 171 8.60 -8.66 -1.12
N LEU A 172 8.57 -8.02 0.04
CA LEU A 172 8.72 -8.65 1.35
C LEU A 172 7.41 -8.59 2.14
N ASN A 173 7.24 -9.48 3.11
CA ASN A 173 6.04 -9.51 3.95
C ASN A 173 6.39 -9.46 5.44
N ALA A 174 5.90 -8.43 6.12
CA ALA A 174 6.22 -8.17 7.52
C ALA A 174 5.66 -9.22 8.49
N ASN A 175 4.71 -10.08 8.05
CA ASN A 175 4.20 -11.19 8.84
C ASN A 175 5.25 -12.28 9.12
N GLU A 176 6.43 -12.26 8.45
CA GLU A 176 7.54 -13.15 8.77
C GLU A 176 8.21 -12.86 10.13
N VAL A 177 7.98 -11.67 10.71
CA VAL A 177 8.55 -11.25 11.99
C VAL A 177 7.42 -11.08 13.00
N GLU A 178 7.49 -11.85 14.08
CA GLU A 178 6.65 -11.66 15.25
C GLU A 178 7.21 -10.54 16.11
N LEU A 179 6.33 -9.62 16.50
CA LEU A 179 6.65 -8.50 17.39
C LEU A 179 6.01 -8.75 18.75
N SER A 180 6.74 -8.42 19.81
CA SER A 180 6.17 -8.32 21.15
C SER A 180 5.26 -7.08 21.25
N THR A 181 4.42 -7.04 22.28
CA THR A 181 3.53 -5.89 22.55
C THR A 181 4.30 -4.60 22.76
N ASP A 182 5.49 -4.72 23.36
CA ASP A 182 6.33 -3.59 23.77
C ASP A 182 7.28 -3.13 22.66
N ASP A 183 7.41 -3.90 21.58
CA ASP A 183 8.20 -3.49 20.43
C ASP A 183 7.60 -2.23 19.79
N LYS A 184 8.46 -1.24 19.60
CA LYS A 184 8.13 0.04 18.98
C LYS A 184 8.25 0.01 17.46
N SER A 185 9.07 -0.88 16.91
CA SER A 185 9.40 -0.99 15.49
C SER A 185 9.98 -2.37 15.17
N TYR A 186 10.14 -2.66 13.87
CA TYR A 186 10.85 -3.87 13.42
C TYR A 186 12.37 -3.72 13.51
N ILE A 187 12.89 -2.58 13.08
CA ILE A 187 14.30 -2.22 13.16
C ILE A 187 14.50 -1.33 14.39
N LYS A 188 15.28 -1.83 15.33
CA LYS A 188 15.46 -1.28 16.68
C LYS A 188 16.64 -0.32 16.70
N GLY A 189 16.56 0.73 17.51
CA GLY A 189 17.62 1.73 17.62
C GLY A 189 17.65 2.72 16.44
N THR A 190 18.82 3.35 16.23
CA THR A 190 18.96 4.44 15.25
C THR A 190 19.69 3.94 14.01
N PHE A 191 18.96 3.85 12.89
CA PHE A 191 19.53 3.48 11.60
C PHE A 191 20.22 4.68 10.97
N THR A 192 21.46 4.47 10.49
CA THR A 192 22.31 5.48 9.84
C THR A 192 22.74 5.09 8.44
N GLY A 193 22.35 3.89 7.99
CA GLY A 193 22.71 3.32 6.71
C GLY A 193 21.78 3.71 5.56
N GLN A 194 21.69 2.80 4.59
CA GLN A 194 20.87 2.96 3.39
C GLN A 194 19.92 1.78 3.18
N LEU A 195 18.64 2.05 2.93
CA LEU A 195 17.67 1.05 2.49
C LEU A 195 17.07 1.46 1.14
N ILE A 196 17.24 0.60 0.14
CA ILE A 196 16.86 0.86 -1.25
C ILE A 196 15.82 -0.19 -1.67
N GLY A 197 14.62 0.28 -2.00
CA GLY A 197 13.50 -0.57 -2.42
C GLY A 197 13.52 -0.99 -3.90
N GLU A 198 14.64 -0.79 -4.60
CA GLU A 198 14.81 -1.10 -6.01
C GLU A 198 16.05 -1.96 -6.26
N LYS A 199 15.92 -2.88 -7.22
CA LYS A 199 17.04 -3.61 -7.82
C LYS A 199 16.80 -3.83 -9.30
N ASP A 200 17.81 -3.60 -10.13
CA ASP A 200 17.78 -3.84 -11.58
C ASP A 200 16.58 -3.17 -12.27
N GLY A 201 16.23 -1.95 -11.84
CA GLY A 201 15.08 -1.18 -12.34
C GLY A 201 13.71 -1.68 -11.91
N LYS A 202 13.64 -2.70 -11.04
CA LYS A 202 12.39 -3.20 -10.45
C LYS A 202 12.21 -2.66 -9.05
N HIS A 203 11.03 -2.09 -8.80
CA HIS A 203 10.63 -1.61 -7.48
C HIS A 203 9.93 -2.71 -6.68
N TYR A 204 10.23 -2.76 -5.40
CA TYR A 204 9.68 -3.74 -4.47
C TYR A 204 8.96 -3.06 -3.31
N ALA A 205 8.01 -3.80 -2.73
CA ALA A 205 7.22 -3.32 -1.60
C ALA A 205 7.43 -4.19 -0.36
N ILE A 206 7.24 -3.60 0.81
CA ILE A 206 7.08 -4.30 2.09
C ILE A 206 5.61 -4.26 2.45
N TYR A 207 4.98 -5.43 2.60
CA TYR A 207 3.57 -5.56 2.92
C TYR A 207 3.33 -5.78 4.42
N ASN A 208 2.15 -5.33 4.89
CA ASN A 208 1.55 -5.73 6.17
C ASN A 208 2.30 -5.28 7.43
N LEU A 209 2.94 -4.11 7.40
CA LEU A 209 3.56 -3.54 8.59
C LEU A 209 2.52 -3.25 9.68
N LYS A 210 2.79 -3.71 10.91
CA LYS A 210 1.95 -3.49 12.10
C LYS A 210 2.56 -2.52 13.12
N LYS A 211 3.84 -2.20 12.93
CA LYS A 211 4.60 -1.18 13.67
C LYS A 211 5.46 -0.40 12.67
N PRO A 212 5.98 0.79 13.04
CA PRO A 212 7.01 1.50 12.26
C PRO A 212 8.11 0.57 11.77
N LEU A 213 8.58 0.76 10.53
CA LEU A 213 9.68 -0.05 9.98
C LEU A 213 10.97 0.19 10.80
N PHE A 214 11.33 1.45 10.99
CA PHE A 214 12.45 1.90 11.81
C PHE A 214 11.95 2.54 13.09
N GLU A 215 12.72 2.44 14.18
CA GLU A 215 12.47 3.28 15.36
C GLU A 215 12.85 4.71 15.03
N ASN A 216 14.14 4.93 14.73
CA ASN A 216 14.71 6.24 14.40
C ASN A 216 15.66 6.17 13.19
N LEU A 217 15.78 7.29 12.49
CA LEU A 217 16.72 7.52 11.41
C LEU A 217 17.66 8.70 11.76
N SER A 218 18.95 8.58 11.44
CA SER A 218 19.92 9.68 11.61
C SER A 218 20.95 9.68 10.49
N GLY A 219 20.98 10.70 9.65
CA GLY A 219 21.87 10.77 8.50
C GLY A 219 21.68 9.62 7.49
N ALA A 220 20.56 8.90 7.60
CA ALA A 220 20.26 7.73 6.79
C ALA A 220 19.70 8.13 5.42
N THR A 221 19.71 7.19 4.48
CA THR A 221 18.96 7.31 3.22
C THR A 221 17.98 6.16 3.09
N VAL A 222 16.70 6.47 2.90
CA VAL A 222 15.69 5.48 2.53
C VAL A 222 15.08 5.92 1.21
N GLU A 223 15.21 5.09 0.19
CA GLU A 223 14.73 5.45 -1.13
C GLU A 223 14.06 4.33 -1.93
N LYS A 224 13.17 4.74 -2.84
CA LYS A 224 12.53 3.86 -3.83
C LYS A 224 11.73 2.71 -3.20
N LEU A 225 11.14 2.96 -2.03
CA LEU A 225 10.51 1.96 -1.20
C LEU A 225 8.99 2.12 -1.19
N SER A 226 8.26 1.03 -1.41
CA SER A 226 6.81 1.01 -1.20
C SER A 226 6.45 0.27 0.09
N LEU A 227 5.61 0.85 0.93
CA LEU A 227 4.99 0.19 2.08
C LEU A 227 3.50 0.03 1.79
N LYS A 228 3.00 -1.21 1.82
CA LYS A 228 1.61 -1.51 1.43
C LYS A 228 0.88 -2.26 2.54
N ASN A 229 -0.44 -2.06 2.62
CA ASN A 229 -1.29 -2.64 3.65
C ASN A 229 -0.76 -2.34 5.06
N VAL A 230 -0.27 -1.11 5.28
CA VAL A 230 0.20 -0.69 6.60
C VAL A 230 -1.00 -0.59 7.54
N ALA A 231 -0.89 -1.14 8.75
CA ALA A 231 -1.91 -1.06 9.79
C ALA A 231 -1.24 -0.87 11.15
N ILE A 232 -0.87 0.37 11.46
CA ILE A 232 -0.11 0.71 12.65
C ILE A 232 -1.01 1.37 13.67
N SER A 233 -0.95 0.89 14.92
CA SER A 233 -1.56 1.58 16.06
C SER A 233 -0.58 1.74 17.21
N GLY A 234 -0.66 2.87 17.91
CA GLY A 234 0.23 3.16 19.03
C GLY A 234 -0.18 4.40 19.81
N LYS A 235 0.15 4.43 21.11
CA LYS A 235 -0.08 5.61 21.96
C LYS A 235 0.99 6.68 21.80
N ASN A 236 2.20 6.26 21.45
CA ASN A 236 3.33 7.17 21.25
C ASN A 236 3.28 7.79 19.85
N ASP A 237 4.27 8.62 19.56
CA ASP A 237 4.47 9.17 18.23
C ASP A 237 4.74 8.03 17.24
N ILE A 238 4.03 8.03 16.12
CA ILE A 238 4.10 6.97 15.12
C ILE A 238 4.23 7.55 13.70
N GLY A 239 5.14 6.95 12.94
CA GLY A 239 5.18 7.06 11.48
C GLY A 239 5.30 5.68 10.85
N SER A 240 4.77 5.50 9.65
CA SER A 240 4.85 4.18 9.00
C SER A 240 6.29 3.76 8.70
N LEU A 241 7.12 4.72 8.32
CA LEU A 241 8.53 4.50 8.04
C LEU A 241 9.36 4.57 9.32
N ALA A 242 9.26 5.66 10.08
CA ALA A 242 9.98 5.85 11.34
C ALA A 242 9.27 6.80 12.28
N ASN A 243 9.62 6.77 13.58
CA ASN A 243 9.11 7.74 14.54
C ASN A 243 9.81 9.09 14.34
N GLU A 244 11.14 9.08 14.24
CA GLU A 244 11.93 10.31 14.07
C GLU A 244 13.02 10.15 13.00
N ALA A 245 13.24 11.21 12.22
CA ALA A 245 14.37 11.35 11.30
C ALA A 245 15.20 12.59 11.65
N THR A 246 16.51 12.43 11.80
CA THR A 246 17.42 13.50 12.23
C THR A 246 18.66 13.61 11.33
N ASN A 247 19.46 14.65 11.55
CA ASN A 247 20.84 14.76 11.05
C ASN A 247 20.99 14.63 9.53
N GLY A 248 20.11 15.26 8.74
CA GLY A 248 20.21 15.23 7.28
C GLY A 248 19.71 13.93 6.65
N THR A 249 18.81 13.20 7.32
CA THR A 249 18.19 12.00 6.76
C THR A 249 17.45 12.35 5.45
N LYS A 250 17.58 11.48 4.45
CA LYS A 250 16.96 11.62 3.13
C LYS A 250 15.92 10.54 2.89
N ILE A 251 14.67 10.95 2.74
CA ILE A 251 13.56 10.09 2.37
C ILE A 251 13.16 10.45 0.93
N LYS A 252 13.35 9.54 -0.02
CA LYS A 252 13.13 9.84 -1.45
C LYS A 252 12.35 8.75 -2.16
N GLN A 253 11.29 9.09 -2.88
CA GLN A 253 10.47 8.08 -3.59
C GLN A 253 9.98 6.97 -2.66
N VAL A 254 9.51 7.37 -1.47
CA VAL A 254 8.91 6.45 -0.51
C VAL A 254 7.40 6.61 -0.56
N HIS A 255 6.69 5.51 -0.81
CA HIS A 255 5.27 5.50 -1.04
C HIS A 255 4.57 4.57 -0.07
N VAL A 256 3.62 5.10 0.71
CA VAL A 256 2.95 4.36 1.77
C VAL A 256 1.46 4.30 1.48
N ASP A 257 0.88 3.10 1.58
CA ASP A 257 -0.56 2.85 1.57
C ASP A 257 -0.97 2.13 2.87
N GLY A 258 -1.87 2.75 3.65
CA GLY A 258 -2.43 2.09 4.83
C GLY A 258 -3.22 2.94 5.83
N VAL A 259 -3.35 2.43 7.05
CA VAL A 259 -4.10 3.03 8.15
C VAL A 259 -3.19 3.21 9.36
N LEU A 260 -3.19 4.42 9.92
CA LEU A 260 -2.50 4.75 11.16
C LEU A 260 -3.52 5.20 12.22
N ALA A 261 -3.42 4.66 13.42
CA ALA A 261 -4.23 5.05 14.56
C ALA A 261 -3.30 5.44 15.73
N GLY A 262 -3.24 6.72 16.06
CA GLY A 262 -2.30 7.25 17.06
C GLY A 262 -2.95 8.20 18.04
N GLU A 263 -2.42 8.26 19.27
CA GLU A 263 -2.86 9.19 20.32
C GLU A 263 -2.09 10.52 20.29
N ARG A 264 -0.78 10.48 20.05
CA ARG A 264 0.10 11.66 20.01
C ARG A 264 0.50 12.05 18.59
N GLY A 265 1.78 12.26 18.30
CA GLY A 265 2.26 12.67 16.98
C GLY A 265 2.07 11.58 15.94
N VAL A 266 1.36 11.88 14.84
CA VAL A 266 1.14 10.92 13.76
C VAL A 266 1.55 11.52 12.44
N GLY A 267 2.46 10.85 11.73
CA GLY A 267 2.80 11.19 10.36
C GLY A 267 2.63 10.00 9.43
N GLY A 268 2.12 10.22 8.22
CA GLY A 268 1.99 9.13 7.25
C GLY A 268 3.32 8.43 6.96
N LEU A 269 4.43 9.15 6.90
CA LEU A 269 5.80 8.60 6.81
C LEU A 269 6.56 8.69 8.14
N LEU A 270 6.65 9.90 8.70
CA LEU A 270 7.49 10.21 9.87
C LEU A 270 6.67 10.94 10.94
N ALA A 271 6.74 10.54 12.20
CA ALA A 271 6.11 11.35 13.24
C ALA A 271 6.81 12.72 13.40
N LYS A 272 8.15 12.72 13.32
CA LYS A 272 8.98 13.94 13.31
C LYS A 272 10.13 13.85 12.30
N ALA A 273 10.40 14.96 11.62
CA ALA A 273 11.56 15.14 10.76
C ALA A 273 12.31 16.42 11.19
N ASP A 274 13.51 16.23 11.74
CA ASP A 274 14.38 17.28 12.24
C ASP A 274 15.63 17.39 11.35
N GLN A 275 15.86 18.55 10.75
CA GLN A 275 16.96 18.77 9.79
C GLN A 275 17.01 17.71 8.67
N SER A 276 15.85 17.20 8.24
CA SER A 276 15.74 16.04 7.34
C SER A 276 14.74 16.29 6.21
N SER A 277 14.94 15.63 5.08
CA SER A 277 14.20 15.92 3.83
C SER A 277 13.34 14.76 3.36
N ILE A 278 12.16 15.08 2.86
CA ILE A 278 11.22 14.18 2.19
C ILE A 278 11.00 14.69 0.77
N ALA A 279 11.34 13.89 -0.23
CA ALA A 279 11.21 14.26 -1.64
C ALA A 279 10.49 13.19 -2.45
N GLU A 280 9.66 13.60 -3.40
CA GLU A 280 9.02 12.70 -4.38
C GLU A 280 8.26 11.55 -3.70
N SER A 281 7.74 11.78 -2.51
CA SER A 281 7.19 10.74 -1.64
C SER A 281 5.68 10.90 -1.48
N SER A 282 5.01 9.85 -1.06
CA SER A 282 3.56 9.92 -0.87
C SER A 282 3.04 9.07 0.27
N PHE A 283 1.95 9.55 0.84
CA PHE A 283 1.10 8.75 1.72
C PHE A 283 -0.31 8.70 1.14
N LYS A 284 -0.92 7.52 1.13
CA LYS A 284 -2.32 7.30 0.79
C LYS A 284 -2.96 6.49 1.90
N GLY A 285 -4.01 7.01 2.53
CA GLY A 285 -4.61 6.26 3.62
C GLY A 285 -5.44 7.02 4.60
N ARG A 286 -5.70 6.37 5.74
CA ARG A 286 -6.47 6.93 6.85
C ARG A 286 -5.58 7.17 8.05
N ILE A 287 -5.73 8.34 8.67
CA ILE A 287 -5.07 8.67 9.93
C ILE A 287 -6.16 8.98 10.96
N VAL A 288 -6.14 8.27 12.08
CA VAL A 288 -7.17 8.37 13.12
C VAL A 288 -6.54 8.77 14.44
N ASN A 289 -7.00 9.90 14.98
CA ASN A 289 -6.71 10.40 16.32
C ASN A 289 -8.04 10.74 17.02
N THR A 290 -8.67 9.70 17.56
CA THR A 290 -9.94 9.85 18.30
C THR A 290 -9.76 9.73 19.81
N TYR A 291 -8.51 9.68 20.28
CA TYR A 291 -8.21 9.63 21.70
C TYR A 291 -8.45 11.00 22.32
N GLU A 292 -9.11 11.04 23.47
CA GLU A 292 -9.22 12.24 24.26
C GLU A 292 -7.92 12.42 25.06
N THR A 293 -7.06 13.32 24.58
CA THR A 293 -5.81 13.70 25.26
C THR A 293 -5.72 15.22 25.37
N THR A 294 -5.11 15.70 26.46
CA THR A 294 -4.81 17.12 26.67
C THR A 294 -3.35 17.46 26.35
N ASP A 295 -2.57 16.48 25.89
CA ASP A 295 -1.20 16.65 25.45
C ASP A 295 -1.15 17.38 24.11
N SER A 296 -0.04 18.09 23.88
CA SER A 296 0.28 18.64 22.57
C SER A 296 0.63 17.51 21.61
N TYR A 297 0.10 17.55 20.40
CA TYR A 297 0.47 16.63 19.32
C TYR A 297 0.43 17.33 17.97
N ASN A 298 1.12 16.73 17.01
CA ASN A 298 1.13 17.18 15.62
C ASN A 298 0.80 16.00 14.70
N ILE A 299 -0.23 16.17 13.88
CA ILE A 299 -0.69 15.14 12.94
C ILE A 299 -0.54 15.67 11.52
N GLY A 300 0.12 14.90 10.66
CA GLY A 300 0.26 15.25 9.26
C GLY A 300 0.11 14.06 8.33
N GLY A 301 -0.46 14.30 7.14
CA GLY A 301 -0.56 13.25 6.13
C GLY A 301 0.79 12.70 5.67
N LEU A 302 1.87 13.49 5.68
CA LEU A 302 3.24 13.00 5.46
C LEU A 302 4.06 13.00 6.74
N VAL A 303 4.07 14.11 7.48
CA VAL A 303 4.90 14.26 8.68
C VAL A 303 4.13 14.94 9.81
N GLY A 304 4.24 14.45 11.05
CA GLY A 304 3.63 15.12 12.19
C GLY A 304 4.29 16.49 12.44
N HIS A 305 5.60 16.50 12.67
CA HIS A 305 6.39 17.71 12.93
C HIS A 305 7.59 17.82 11.98
N LEU A 306 7.61 18.84 11.13
CA LEU A 306 8.73 19.20 10.26
C LEU A 306 9.49 20.38 10.88
N THR A 307 10.76 20.20 11.24
CA THR A 307 11.51 21.20 11.99
C THR A 307 12.95 21.33 11.55
N GLY A 308 13.45 22.57 11.55
CA GLY A 308 14.84 22.88 11.32
C GLY A 308 15.12 23.37 9.90
N LYS A 309 16.16 24.20 9.79
CA LYS A 309 16.49 24.95 8.58
C LYS A 309 16.68 24.09 7.33
N ASN A 310 17.19 22.87 7.49
CA ASN A 310 17.40 21.95 6.38
C ASN A 310 16.24 20.98 6.16
N ALA A 311 15.17 21.08 6.97
CA ALA A 311 14.02 20.21 6.84
C ALA A 311 13.10 20.67 5.70
N SER A 312 12.73 19.73 4.84
CA SER A 312 11.94 20.05 3.66
C SER A 312 11.00 18.92 3.23
N ILE A 313 9.86 19.30 2.66
CA ILE A 313 9.00 18.44 1.85
C ILE A 313 8.98 19.01 0.44
N ALA A 314 9.34 18.21 -0.56
CA ALA A 314 9.35 18.62 -1.96
C ALA A 314 8.66 17.60 -2.87
N LYS A 315 7.88 18.06 -3.85
CA LYS A 315 7.29 17.22 -4.90
C LYS A 315 6.53 16.01 -4.35
N SER A 316 5.86 16.19 -3.21
CA SER A 316 5.26 15.10 -2.45
C SER A 316 3.76 15.28 -2.35
N LYS A 317 3.06 14.17 -2.13
CA LYS A 317 1.59 14.18 -2.09
C LYS A 317 1.01 13.37 -0.95
N ALA A 318 -0.10 13.84 -0.39
CA ALA A 318 -0.85 13.11 0.63
C ALA A 318 -2.31 12.96 0.20
N THR A 319 -2.76 11.72 -0.02
CA THR A 319 -4.16 11.38 -0.29
C THR A 319 -4.76 10.83 1.01
N VAL A 320 -5.39 11.67 1.82
CA VAL A 320 -5.68 11.35 3.22
C VAL A 320 -7.14 11.50 3.60
N THR A 321 -7.61 10.59 4.45
CA THR A 321 -8.75 10.86 5.34
C THR A 321 -8.22 10.94 6.77
N ILE A 322 -8.20 12.14 7.33
CA ILE A 322 -7.78 12.39 8.72
C ILE A 322 -9.02 12.58 9.58
N SER A 323 -9.14 11.84 10.68
CA SER A 323 -10.16 12.04 11.70
C SER A 323 -9.48 12.43 13.01
N SER A 324 -9.75 13.64 13.51
CA SER A 324 -9.11 14.20 14.71
C SER A 324 -10.13 14.75 15.71
N ASN A 325 -9.75 14.80 16.98
CA ASN A 325 -10.54 15.40 18.06
C ASN A 325 -9.72 16.45 18.81
N THR A 326 -9.26 17.48 18.11
CA THR A 326 -8.47 18.54 18.75
C THR A 326 -9.30 19.26 19.80
N ASN A 327 -8.75 19.42 21.00
CA ASN A 327 -9.40 20.07 22.14
C ASN A 327 -8.58 21.25 22.70
N ARG A 328 -7.35 21.47 22.19
CA ARG A 328 -6.47 22.57 22.60
C ARG A 328 -5.77 23.24 21.43
N SER A 329 -5.39 24.50 21.59
CA SER A 329 -4.78 25.34 20.55
C SER A 329 -3.34 24.94 20.16
N ASP A 330 -2.68 24.13 20.97
CA ASP A 330 -1.35 23.56 20.73
C ASP A 330 -1.41 22.23 19.96
N GLN A 331 -2.58 21.67 19.71
CA GLN A 331 -2.77 20.50 18.86
C GLN A 331 -2.91 20.92 17.40
N THR A 332 -2.16 20.28 16.51
CA THR A 332 -2.08 20.66 15.10
C THR A 332 -2.39 19.49 14.18
N VAL A 333 -3.11 19.78 13.10
CA VAL A 333 -3.47 18.80 12.06
C VAL A 333 -3.31 19.42 10.69
N GLY A 334 -2.53 18.77 9.82
CA GLY A 334 -2.33 19.21 8.43
C GLY A 334 -2.45 18.08 7.43
N GLY A 335 -2.97 18.39 6.23
CA GLY A 335 -2.99 17.39 5.16
C GLY A 335 -1.59 16.95 4.70
N LEU A 336 -0.59 17.84 4.73
CA LEU A 336 0.82 17.48 4.51
C LEU A 336 1.60 17.37 5.83
N ALA A 337 1.53 18.40 6.67
CA ALA A 337 2.29 18.45 7.92
C ALA A 337 1.49 19.06 9.08
N GLY A 338 1.60 18.50 10.28
CA GLY A 338 0.95 19.06 11.46
C GLY A 338 1.55 20.41 11.86
N LEU A 339 2.86 20.40 12.16
CA LEU A 339 3.64 21.58 12.52
C LEU A 339 4.84 21.73 11.59
N VAL A 340 5.07 22.96 11.11
CA VAL A 340 6.25 23.34 10.31
C VAL A 340 6.92 24.53 10.98
N ASP A 341 8.14 24.37 11.49
CA ASP A 341 8.84 25.44 12.21
C ASP A 341 10.36 25.43 12.00
N ARG A 342 11.03 26.41 12.62
CA ARG A 342 12.48 26.59 12.59
C ARG A 342 13.05 26.61 11.18
N ASP A 343 12.43 27.42 10.32
CA ASP A 343 12.77 27.63 8.91
C ASP A 343 12.52 26.42 7.98
N ALA A 344 11.82 25.39 8.44
CA ALA A 344 11.42 24.27 7.59
C ALA A 344 10.52 24.70 6.43
N GLN A 345 10.58 23.96 5.33
CA GLN A 345 9.93 24.35 4.07
C GLN A 345 9.07 23.23 3.47
N ILE A 346 7.91 23.59 2.95
CA ILE A 346 7.12 22.71 2.08
C ILE A 346 6.99 23.37 0.71
N GLN A 347 7.38 22.65 -0.32
CA GLN A 347 7.37 23.14 -1.69
C GLN A 347 6.80 22.15 -2.69
N ASP A 348 6.14 22.67 -3.72
CA ASP A 348 5.71 21.92 -4.91
C ASP A 348 4.94 20.64 -4.54
N SER A 349 4.07 20.72 -3.54
CA SER A 349 3.44 19.57 -2.90
C SER A 349 1.95 19.79 -2.71
N TYR A 350 1.18 18.71 -2.66
CA TYR A 350 -0.27 18.81 -2.54
C TYR A 350 -0.89 17.76 -1.63
N ALA A 351 -1.97 18.15 -0.96
CA ALA A 351 -2.82 17.23 -0.22
C ALA A 351 -4.19 17.12 -0.91
N GLU A 352 -4.79 15.94 -0.84
CA GLU A 352 -6.16 15.69 -1.30
C GLU A 352 -6.91 14.74 -0.34
N GLY A 353 -8.24 14.82 -0.33
CA GLY A 353 -9.10 13.98 0.50
C GLY A 353 -9.87 14.78 1.55
N ASP A 354 -9.94 14.28 2.79
CA ASP A 354 -10.81 14.83 3.83
C ASP A 354 -10.09 14.95 5.18
N ILE A 355 -10.29 16.08 5.86
CA ILE A 355 -9.92 16.31 7.25
C ILE A 355 -11.17 16.61 8.05
N ASN A 356 -11.52 15.68 8.93
CA ASN A 356 -12.71 15.72 9.76
C ASN A 356 -12.30 15.95 11.21
N ASN A 357 -12.31 17.21 11.63
CA ASN A 357 -12.02 17.58 13.00
C ASN A 357 -13.31 17.77 13.82
N VAL A 358 -13.45 17.02 14.91
CA VAL A 358 -14.71 16.93 15.68
C VAL A 358 -15.06 18.26 16.36
N LYS A 359 -14.06 18.97 16.91
CA LYS A 359 -14.26 20.22 17.65
C LYS A 359 -13.57 21.37 16.92
N HIS A 360 -13.98 22.61 17.18
CA HIS A 360 -13.39 23.80 16.55
C HIS A 360 -12.06 24.28 17.17
N PHE A 361 -11.46 23.48 18.05
CA PHE A 361 -10.18 23.82 18.70
C PHE A 361 -8.99 23.34 17.85
N GLY A 362 -7.78 23.67 18.31
CA GLY A 362 -6.55 23.32 17.59
C GLY A 362 -6.33 24.14 16.33
N ARG A 363 -5.24 23.82 15.63
CA ARG A 363 -4.87 24.46 14.36
C ARG A 363 -4.93 23.41 13.28
N VAL A 364 -6.02 23.42 12.52
CA VAL A 364 -6.33 22.40 11.52
C VAL A 364 -6.36 23.01 10.14
N ALA A 365 -5.66 22.41 9.18
CA ALA A 365 -5.76 22.83 7.79
C ALA A 365 -5.45 21.76 6.75
N GLY A 366 -5.86 22.03 5.51
CA GLY A 366 -5.63 21.16 4.36
C GLY A 366 -4.15 21.01 3.97
N VAL A 367 -3.26 21.97 4.25
CA VAL A 367 -1.81 21.83 3.98
C VAL A 367 -1.02 21.67 5.28
N ALA A 368 -0.94 22.74 6.08
CA ALA A 368 -0.14 22.77 7.30
C ALA A 368 -0.96 23.23 8.50
N GLY A 369 -0.98 22.43 9.58
CA GLY A 369 -1.72 22.80 10.78
C GLY A 369 -1.23 24.10 11.39
N ASN A 370 0.09 24.25 11.57
CA ASN A 370 0.70 25.47 12.09
C ASN A 370 2.07 25.74 11.46
N LEU A 371 2.35 27.02 11.16
CA LEU A 371 3.66 27.49 10.68
C LEU A 371 4.45 28.29 11.74
N TRP A 372 3.80 28.68 12.84
CA TRP A 372 4.43 29.51 13.86
C TRP A 372 5.48 28.73 14.64
N ASP A 373 6.70 29.24 14.72
CA ASP A 373 7.75 28.68 15.56
C ASP A 373 7.44 28.94 17.04
N ARG A 374 6.96 27.90 17.71
CA ARG A 374 6.62 27.93 19.13
C ARG A 374 7.87 27.95 20.01
N THR A 375 9.04 27.59 19.48
CA THR A 375 10.29 27.53 20.23
C THR A 375 10.86 28.92 20.45
N SER A 376 11.03 29.69 19.37
CA SER A 376 11.55 31.06 19.46
C SER A 376 10.47 32.11 19.69
N GLY A 377 9.22 31.83 19.31
CA GLY A 377 8.16 32.84 19.29
C GLY A 377 8.40 33.93 18.24
N ASP A 378 9.25 33.68 17.24
CA ASP A 378 9.67 34.66 16.25
C ASP A 378 9.25 34.24 14.83
N VAL A 379 8.55 35.14 14.14
CA VAL A 379 8.15 34.97 12.74
C VAL A 379 9.34 34.73 11.81
N ARG A 380 10.54 35.22 12.17
CA ARG A 380 11.77 35.00 11.39
C ARG A 380 12.14 33.53 11.29
N HIS A 381 11.73 32.69 12.23
CA HIS A 381 11.98 31.24 12.22
C HIS A 381 10.72 30.42 11.93
N ALA A 382 9.61 31.07 11.55
CA ALA A 382 8.42 30.37 11.09
C ALA A 382 8.73 29.46 9.89
N GLY A 383 7.95 28.38 9.79
CA GLY A 383 7.91 27.52 8.62
C GLY A 383 7.41 28.26 7.38
N SER A 384 7.70 27.72 6.19
CA SER A 384 7.33 28.34 4.92
C SER A 384 6.66 27.38 3.94
N LEU A 385 5.75 27.92 3.13
CA LEU A 385 5.02 27.21 2.09
C LEU A 385 5.26 27.88 0.74
N THR A 386 5.60 27.12 -0.29
CA THR A 386 5.77 27.63 -1.67
C THR A 386 5.15 26.68 -2.68
N ASN A 387 4.31 27.16 -3.60
CA ASN A 387 3.72 26.32 -4.65
C ASN A 387 2.96 25.09 -4.11
N VAL A 388 2.16 25.28 -3.06
CA VAL A 388 1.41 24.18 -2.43
C VAL A 388 -0.06 24.23 -2.79
N LEU A 389 -0.68 23.05 -2.87
CA LEU A 389 -2.10 22.90 -3.19
C LEU A 389 -2.86 22.13 -2.10
N SER A 390 -3.97 22.69 -1.64
CA SER A 390 -5.00 21.98 -0.87
C SER A 390 -6.18 21.60 -1.77
N ASP A 391 -6.28 20.32 -2.10
CA ASP A 391 -7.49 19.71 -2.66
C ASP A 391 -8.21 18.85 -1.62
N VAL A 392 -8.36 19.41 -0.42
CA VAL A 392 -8.91 18.73 0.77
C VAL A 392 -10.23 19.36 1.22
N ASN A 393 -11.23 18.56 1.58
CA ASN A 393 -12.38 19.03 2.37
C ASN A 393 -11.97 19.14 3.85
N VAL A 394 -12.23 20.28 4.48
CA VAL A 394 -11.80 20.53 5.87
C VAL A 394 -13.00 20.95 6.72
N THR A 395 -13.25 20.18 7.77
CA THR A 395 -14.21 20.54 8.83
C THR A 395 -13.45 21.12 10.02
N ASN A 396 -13.92 22.23 10.59
CA ASN A 396 -13.33 22.92 11.74
C ASN A 396 -11.85 23.29 11.52
N GLY A 397 -11.56 23.91 10.39
CA GLY A 397 -10.22 24.31 9.98
C GLY A 397 -10.22 25.09 8.66
N ASN A 398 -9.01 25.36 8.15
CA ASN A 398 -8.77 26.17 6.96
C ASN A 398 -8.19 25.35 5.80
N ALA A 399 -8.08 25.92 4.59
CA ALA A 399 -7.52 25.18 3.45
C ALA A 399 -5.99 25.11 3.49
N ILE A 400 -5.31 26.22 3.75
CA ILE A 400 -3.84 26.31 3.67
C ILE A 400 -3.20 26.18 5.05
N THR A 401 -3.46 27.12 5.97
CA THR A 401 -2.88 27.10 7.32
C THR A 401 -3.92 27.21 8.41
N GLY A 402 -3.72 26.47 9.51
CA GLY A 402 -4.68 26.44 10.61
C GLY A 402 -4.61 27.63 11.57
N TYR A 403 -3.67 28.55 11.35
CA TYR A 403 -3.51 29.76 12.16
C TYR A 403 -2.90 30.89 11.33
N HIS A 404 -3.66 31.98 11.18
CA HIS A 404 -3.23 33.19 10.49
C HIS A 404 -2.44 34.14 11.42
N TYR A 405 -1.38 34.75 10.90
CA TYR A 405 -0.66 35.84 11.56
C TYR A 405 0.06 36.74 10.55
N THR A 406 0.35 37.98 10.93
CA THR A 406 1.07 38.92 10.07
C THR A 406 2.52 38.47 9.86
N GLY A 407 3.00 38.50 8.62
CA GLY A 407 4.38 38.12 8.28
C GLY A 407 4.58 36.62 7.99
N MET A 408 3.50 35.86 7.82
CA MET A 408 3.56 34.47 7.36
C MET A 408 4.38 34.31 6.08
N LYS A 409 5.24 33.27 6.06
CA LYS A 409 6.09 32.93 4.92
C LYS A 409 5.36 31.99 3.94
N VAL A 410 4.26 32.46 3.37
CA VAL A 410 3.46 31.71 2.40
C VAL A 410 3.50 32.36 1.03
N ALA A 411 3.81 31.59 0.00
CA ALA A 411 3.86 32.04 -1.39
C ALA A 411 3.20 31.02 -2.31
N ASN A 412 2.46 31.49 -3.32
CA ASN A 412 1.84 30.63 -4.34
C ASN A 412 1.07 29.44 -3.71
N THR A 413 0.15 29.73 -2.81
CA THR A 413 -0.70 28.72 -2.18
C THR A 413 -2.03 28.64 -2.93
N PHE A 414 -2.53 27.43 -3.14
CA PHE A 414 -3.72 27.17 -3.95
C PHE A 414 -4.72 26.30 -3.21
N SER A 415 -6.02 26.50 -3.44
CA SER A 415 -7.06 25.58 -2.97
C SER A 415 -8.14 25.36 -4.02
N SER A 416 -8.85 24.24 -3.93
CA SER A 416 -9.97 23.94 -4.82
C SER A 416 -11.24 24.70 -4.43
N LYS A 417 -11.90 25.36 -5.40
CA LYS A 417 -13.22 25.98 -5.20
C LYS A 417 -14.33 24.97 -4.87
N ALA A 418 -14.17 23.72 -5.29
CA ALA A 418 -15.19 22.69 -5.07
C ALA A 418 -15.18 22.13 -3.63
N ASN A 419 -14.07 22.31 -2.90
CA ASN A 419 -13.92 21.70 -1.59
C ASN A 419 -14.57 22.50 -0.48
N ARG A 420 -15.25 21.77 0.39
CA ARG A 420 -15.93 22.32 1.55
C ARG A 420 -14.92 22.59 2.65
N VAL A 421 -14.72 23.86 2.97
CA VAL A 421 -13.91 24.29 4.11
C VAL A 421 -14.81 25.09 5.03
N PHE A 422 -15.14 24.54 6.19
CA PHE A 422 -16.19 25.11 7.04
C PHE A 422 -15.91 24.91 8.52
N ASN A 423 -16.42 25.83 9.33
CA ASN A 423 -16.40 25.76 10.78
C ASN A 423 -17.82 25.48 11.30
N VAL A 424 -17.90 24.59 12.29
CA VAL A 424 -19.14 24.26 12.98
C VAL A 424 -19.23 25.14 14.22
N THR A 425 -20.31 25.90 14.34
CA THR A 425 -20.54 26.84 15.45
C THR A 425 -21.95 26.67 16.02
N LEU A 426 -22.15 27.13 17.26
CA LEU A 426 -23.45 27.17 17.90
C LEU A 426 -24.03 28.57 17.77
N GLU A 427 -25.17 28.70 17.09
CA GLU A 427 -25.92 29.95 17.02
C GLU A 427 -27.33 29.71 17.55
N LYS A 428 -27.73 30.45 18.60
CA LYS A 428 -29.06 30.33 19.21
C LYS A 428 -29.46 28.89 19.56
N ASN A 429 -28.49 28.09 20.05
CA ASN A 429 -28.63 26.66 20.37
C ASN A 429 -28.81 25.71 19.16
N GLU A 430 -28.61 26.19 17.93
CA GLU A 430 -28.57 25.35 16.73
C GLU A 430 -27.13 25.17 16.24
N VAL A 431 -26.83 23.97 15.71
CA VAL A 431 -25.54 23.66 15.10
C VAL A 431 -25.55 24.18 13.66
N VAL A 432 -24.74 25.19 13.37
CA VAL A 432 -24.63 25.79 12.03
C VAL A 432 -23.24 25.56 11.45
N SER A 433 -23.19 25.27 10.15
CA SER A 433 -21.93 25.17 9.38
C SER A 433 -21.71 26.46 8.60
N LYS A 434 -20.58 27.12 8.80
CA LYS A 434 -20.19 28.34 8.08
C LYS A 434 -18.97 28.07 7.22
N GLU A 435 -19.07 28.37 5.94
CA GLU A 435 -17.92 28.32 5.04
C GLU A 435 -16.83 29.29 5.51
N SER A 436 -15.58 28.83 5.53
CA SER A 436 -14.41 29.64 5.90
C SER A 436 -13.65 30.04 4.64
N PHE A 437 -13.49 31.36 4.47
CA PHE A 437 -12.65 31.94 3.42
C PHE A 437 -11.27 32.36 3.92
N GLU A 438 -10.99 32.17 5.21
CA GLU A 438 -9.69 32.44 5.81
C GLU A 438 -8.67 31.41 5.32
N GLU A 439 -7.45 31.89 5.02
CA GLU A 439 -6.34 31.01 4.63
C GLU A 439 -6.70 30.06 3.46
N ARG A 440 -7.42 30.57 2.45
CA ARG A 440 -7.79 29.83 1.23
C ARG A 440 -6.73 29.85 0.13
N GLY A 441 -5.77 30.77 0.18
CA GLY A 441 -4.84 31.01 -0.94
C GLY A 441 -5.58 31.40 -2.23
N THR A 442 -4.98 31.12 -3.38
CA THR A 442 -5.62 31.31 -4.69
C THR A 442 -6.56 30.15 -4.98
N MET A 443 -7.86 30.42 -5.08
CA MET A 443 -8.86 29.40 -5.36
C MET A 443 -8.90 29.04 -6.85
N LEU A 444 -8.78 27.76 -7.17
CA LEU A 444 -8.68 27.22 -8.52
C LEU A 444 -9.90 26.35 -8.88
N ASP A 445 -10.23 26.34 -10.16
CA ASP A 445 -11.22 25.43 -10.75
C ASP A 445 -10.61 24.06 -11.06
N ALA A 446 -11.45 23.04 -11.29
CA ALA A 446 -11.00 21.65 -11.44
C ALA A 446 -9.92 21.42 -12.53
N SER A 447 -9.99 22.12 -13.66
CA SER A 447 -8.99 22.01 -14.74
C SER A 447 -7.61 22.55 -14.33
N GLN A 448 -7.58 23.64 -13.56
CA GLN A 448 -6.37 24.24 -13.03
C GLN A 448 -5.75 23.37 -11.93
N ILE A 449 -6.60 22.72 -11.12
CA ILE A 449 -6.18 21.75 -10.10
C ILE A 449 -5.45 20.56 -10.74
N ALA A 450 -6.02 19.97 -11.79
CA ALA A 450 -5.39 18.85 -12.51
C ALA A 450 -4.00 19.23 -13.03
N SER A 451 -3.85 20.45 -13.55
CA SER A 451 -2.56 20.98 -14.04
C SER A 451 -1.54 21.22 -12.94
N LYS A 452 -1.97 21.48 -11.70
CA LYS A 452 -1.09 21.64 -10.53
C LYS A 452 -0.62 20.31 -9.93
N LYS A 453 -1.36 19.23 -10.17
CA LYS A 453 -1.03 17.87 -9.68
C LYS A 453 -0.15 17.07 -10.64
N ALA A 454 -0.13 17.45 -11.92
CA ALA A 454 0.68 16.82 -12.97
C ALA A 454 2.12 17.30 -12.89
#